data_AF-A0A948F1R1-F1
#
_entry.id   AF-A0A948F1R1-F1
#
_cell.length_a   1.000
_cell.length_b   1.000
_cell.length_c   1.000
_cell.angle_alpha   90.00
_cell.angle_beta   90.00
_cell.angle_gamma   90.00
#
_symmetry.space_group_name_H-M   'P 1'
#
loop_
_entity.id
_entity.type
_entity.pdbx_description
1 polymer ?
#
loop_
_entity_poly.entity_id
_entity_poly.type
_entity_poly.pdbx_seq_one_letter_code
_entity_poly.pdbx_strand_id
1 'polypeptide(L)'
;MHQTVMSRTGRPVRDRDHRRSAASAIWLAFAAASCLAAAVANAAELGYRDYRAVMRACERLDHLACIESLEDENGPYIVIGDRFGLVRIIYLTGDGSRDIWTSKQLNGVVQEVIGADLDGDGKDEIIAWSTSAMVYVWSGADHKLRYETLQNEFQILHSLAVGNVDDDAQLEILVNADDHIYYLDGVTFNREWTSLREYQATRMAVGDVDGDGTPEIVLNTGQIVDARGGDVEWEDVVFGTRIELVDMDGDGIPEVLTESDGGLLKIYDVDIRREKHLQ
;
A
#
# COMPACT_ATOMS: atom_id res chain seq x y z
N MET A 1 -80.35 -17.22 20.05
CA MET A 1 -80.07 -16.84 18.64
C MET A 1 -80.60 -15.42 18.46
N HIS A 2 -79.75 -14.38 18.48
CA HIS A 2 -79.15 -13.77 17.27
C HIS A 2 -80.22 -13.57 16.17
N GLN A 3 -80.54 -12.39 15.66
CA GLN A 3 -79.75 -11.16 15.51
C GLN A 3 -80.65 -9.98 15.01
N THR A 4 -80.21 -8.74 15.28
CA THR A 4 -80.20 -7.54 14.39
C THR A 4 -81.50 -6.80 14.01
N VAL A 5 -81.61 -5.50 14.36
CA VAL A 5 -81.54 -4.32 13.45
C VAL A 5 -81.31 -3.05 14.31
N MET A 6 -80.21 -2.32 14.07
CA MET A 6 -80.12 -0.90 14.43
C MET A 6 -79.43 -0.08 13.33
N SER A 7 -80.14 1.00 13.01
CA SER A 7 -79.79 2.36 12.56
C SER A 7 -78.71 2.62 11.49
N ARG A 8 -79.16 3.48 10.57
CA ARG A 8 -78.48 4.14 9.46
C ARG A 8 -77.77 5.42 9.93
N THR A 9 -76.74 5.77 9.14
CA THR A 9 -76.22 7.11 8.80
C THR A 9 -75.27 7.83 9.76
N GLY A 10 -73.96 7.67 9.50
CA GLY A 10 -72.90 8.64 9.79
C GLY A 10 -72.00 8.79 8.55
N ARG A 11 -71.75 10.03 8.10
CA ARG A 11 -70.92 10.36 6.92
C ARG A 11 -69.42 10.18 7.22
N PRO A 12 -68.56 9.81 6.24
CA PRO A 12 -67.12 9.87 6.43
C PRO A 12 -66.59 11.29 6.16
N VAL A 13 -65.71 11.76 7.05
CA VAL A 13 -64.89 12.97 6.89
C VAL A 13 -63.77 12.65 5.91
N ARG A 14 -63.60 13.49 4.88
CA ARG A 14 -62.46 13.44 3.97
C ARG A 14 -61.26 14.07 4.65
N ASP A 15 -60.23 13.27 4.89
CA ASP A 15 -58.88 13.75 5.17
C ASP A 15 -58.20 14.06 3.83
N ARG A 16 -57.73 15.31 3.65
CA ARG A 16 -56.94 15.72 2.48
C ARG A 16 -55.87 16.75 2.86
N ASP A 17 -54.64 16.26 2.71
CA ASP A 17 -53.49 16.96 2.13
C ASP A 17 -52.81 18.08 2.94
N HIS A 18 -51.98 17.66 3.90
CA HIS A 18 -50.71 18.35 4.19
C HIS A 18 -49.62 17.91 3.21
N ARG A 19 -49.60 18.47 1.99
CA ARG A 19 -48.38 18.51 1.16
C ARG A 19 -47.79 19.92 1.23
N ARG A 20 -46.97 20.18 2.25
CA ARG A 20 -46.06 21.33 2.28
C ARG A 20 -44.63 20.84 2.04
N SER A 21 -44.08 21.29 0.92
CA SER A 21 -42.66 21.65 0.75
C SER A 21 -41.59 20.57 1.00
N ALA A 22 -41.39 19.67 0.04
CA ALA A 22 -40.13 18.92 -0.13
C ALA A 22 -39.19 19.53 -1.20
N ALA A 23 -39.58 20.66 -1.82
CA ALA A 23 -38.88 21.21 -2.98
C ALA A 23 -37.72 22.18 -2.66
N SER A 24 -37.54 22.61 -1.40
CA SER A 24 -36.48 23.56 -1.02
C SER A 24 -35.22 22.94 -0.42
N ALA A 25 -35.22 21.63 -0.11
CA ALA A 25 -34.03 20.96 0.43
C ALA A 25 -33.06 20.45 -0.65
N ILE A 26 -33.53 20.31 -1.90
CA ILE A 26 -32.76 19.71 -3.00
C ILE A 26 -31.80 20.72 -3.66
N TRP A 27 -32.05 22.02 -3.54
CA TRP A 27 -31.17 23.05 -4.12
C TRP A 27 -29.95 23.44 -3.26
N LEU A 28 -30.00 23.19 -1.95
CA LEU A 28 -28.85 23.46 -1.06
C LEU A 28 -27.76 22.38 -1.12
N ALA A 29 -28.12 21.13 -1.42
CA ALA A 29 -27.17 20.03 -1.55
C ALA A 29 -26.32 20.15 -2.85
N PHE A 30 -26.91 20.63 -3.95
CA PHE A 30 -26.18 20.85 -5.20
C PHE A 30 -25.21 22.04 -5.12
N ALA A 31 -25.56 23.10 -4.39
CA ALA A 31 -24.68 24.25 -4.19
C ALA A 31 -23.43 23.88 -3.36
N ALA A 32 -23.59 23.08 -2.30
CA ALA A 32 -22.48 22.64 -1.45
C ALA A 32 -21.51 21.69 -2.20
N ALA A 33 -22.04 20.76 -3.01
CA ALA A 33 -21.22 19.88 -3.85
C ALA A 33 -20.48 20.66 -4.95
N SER A 34 -21.12 21.69 -5.55
CA SER A 34 -20.49 22.55 -6.55
C SER A 34 -19.41 23.48 -5.98
N CYS A 35 -19.55 23.92 -4.73
CA CYS A 35 -18.52 24.72 -4.05
C CYS A 35 -17.31 23.89 -3.62
N LEU A 36 -17.50 22.61 -3.27
CA LEU A 36 -16.37 21.71 -3.01
C LEU A 36 -15.60 21.42 -4.31
N ALA A 37 -16.30 21.05 -5.39
CA ALA A 37 -15.66 20.77 -6.68
C ALA A 37 -14.94 22.00 -7.28
N ALA A 38 -15.47 23.22 -7.05
CA ALA A 38 -14.84 24.45 -7.53
C ALA A 38 -13.62 24.90 -6.69
N ALA A 39 -13.50 24.45 -5.44
CA ALA A 39 -12.34 24.75 -4.60
C ALA A 39 -11.12 23.89 -4.94
N VAL A 40 -11.33 22.73 -5.56
CA VAL A 40 -10.27 21.80 -5.99
C VAL A 40 -9.49 22.33 -7.20
N ALA A 41 -10.13 23.11 -8.08
CA ALA A 41 -9.55 23.57 -9.33
C ALA A 41 -8.51 24.71 -9.22
N ASN A 42 -8.09 25.10 -8.01
CA ASN A 42 -7.27 26.31 -7.81
C ASN A 42 -6.25 26.25 -6.67
N ALA A 43 -5.95 25.07 -6.12
CA ALA A 43 -4.83 24.92 -5.21
C ALA A 43 -3.52 25.02 -6.01
N ALA A 44 -2.57 25.83 -5.54
CA ALA A 44 -1.26 25.91 -6.18
C ALA A 44 -0.58 24.54 -6.18
N GLU A 45 0.03 24.13 -7.29
CA GLU A 45 0.84 22.90 -7.33
C GLU A 45 2.07 23.02 -6.42
N LEU A 46 2.58 21.88 -5.94
CA LEU A 46 3.84 21.87 -5.22
C LEU A 46 4.98 22.35 -6.14
N GLY A 47 5.82 23.25 -5.64
CA GLY A 47 7.07 23.58 -6.32
C GLY A 47 7.99 22.37 -6.39
N TYR A 48 8.78 22.26 -7.48
CA TYR A 48 9.70 21.13 -7.70
C TYR A 48 10.62 20.81 -6.51
N ARG A 49 11.12 21.83 -5.81
CA ARG A 49 11.99 21.66 -4.63
C ARG A 49 11.27 20.97 -3.48
N ASP A 50 10.05 21.40 -3.20
CA ASP A 50 9.23 20.85 -2.13
C ASP A 50 8.80 19.44 -2.50
N TYR A 51 8.39 19.22 -3.75
CA TYR A 51 8.03 17.89 -4.26
C TYR A 51 9.19 16.91 -4.09
N ARG A 52 10.40 17.28 -4.54
CA ARG A 52 11.61 16.45 -4.35
C ARG A 52 11.94 16.20 -2.88
N ALA A 53 11.66 17.15 -1.99
CA ALA A 53 11.91 16.98 -0.56
C ALA A 53 10.95 15.94 0.04
N VAL A 54 9.68 15.96 -0.37
CA VAL A 54 8.68 14.97 0.06
C VAL A 54 9.01 13.58 -0.48
N MET A 55 9.33 13.44 -1.77
CA MET A 55 9.69 12.12 -2.34
C MET A 55 10.88 11.49 -1.61
N ARG A 56 11.92 12.28 -1.33
CA ARG A 56 13.05 11.82 -0.52
C ARG A 56 12.67 11.40 0.89
N ALA A 57 11.61 11.97 1.46
CA ALA A 57 11.14 11.56 2.78
C ALA A 57 10.42 10.21 2.71
N CYS A 58 9.57 10.00 1.71
CA CYS A 58 8.90 8.73 1.44
C CYS A 58 9.92 7.60 1.21
N GLU A 59 10.95 7.84 0.39
CA GLU A 59 12.00 6.84 0.16
C GLU A 59 12.81 6.48 1.43
N ARG A 60 12.85 7.35 2.44
CA ARG A 60 13.77 7.19 3.60
C ARG A 60 13.09 6.67 4.86
N LEU A 61 11.76 6.75 4.94
CA LEU A 61 11.01 6.46 6.15
C LEU A 61 9.99 5.38 5.86
N ASP A 62 10.17 4.21 6.44
CA ASP A 62 9.26 3.05 6.31
C ASP A 62 7.78 3.42 6.60
N HIS A 63 7.55 4.41 7.47
CA HIS A 63 6.21 4.90 7.81
C HIS A 63 5.57 5.86 6.79
N LEU A 64 6.24 6.15 5.67
CA LEU A 64 5.76 7.04 4.62
C LEU A 64 5.84 6.37 3.25
N ALA A 65 4.74 6.40 2.51
CA ALA A 65 4.73 6.07 1.09
C ALA A 65 4.15 7.23 0.29
N CYS A 66 4.63 7.41 -0.94
CA CYS A 66 3.92 8.20 -1.93
C CYS A 66 3.11 7.24 -2.78
N ILE A 67 1.85 7.57 -3.05
CA ILE A 67 0.99 6.81 -3.98
C ILE A 67 0.61 7.68 -5.18
N GLU A 68 0.41 7.04 -6.32
CA GLU A 68 -0.06 7.69 -7.53
C GLU A 68 -1.50 8.22 -7.40
N SER A 69 -1.85 9.16 -8.29
CA SER A 69 -3.02 10.04 -8.11
C SER A 69 -4.34 9.26 -8.14
N LEU A 70 -5.15 9.46 -7.10
CA LEU A 70 -6.44 8.80 -6.93
C LEU A 70 -7.57 9.42 -7.79
N GLU A 71 -7.42 10.67 -8.26
CA GLU A 71 -8.51 11.49 -8.83
C GLU A 71 -8.08 12.47 -9.97
N ASP A 72 -7.04 12.18 -10.76
CA ASP A 72 -6.48 13.12 -11.78
C ASP A 72 -6.02 14.48 -11.17
N GLU A 73 -5.80 14.56 -9.86
CA GLU A 73 -5.30 15.76 -9.18
C GLU A 73 -3.76 15.85 -9.33
N ASN A 74 -3.24 17.05 -9.63
CA ASN A 74 -1.81 17.33 -9.74
C ASN A 74 -1.18 17.56 -8.36
N GLY A 75 -0.60 16.51 -7.77
CA GLY A 75 0.12 16.59 -6.50
C GLY A 75 0.32 15.21 -5.88
N PRO A 76 1.26 15.04 -4.94
CA PRO A 76 1.51 13.74 -4.35
C PRO A 76 0.53 13.43 -3.20
N TYR A 77 0.02 12.20 -3.21
CA TYR A 77 -0.70 11.61 -2.09
C TYR A 77 0.32 10.88 -1.21
N ILE A 78 0.36 11.25 0.07
CA ILE A 78 1.28 10.69 1.04
C ILE A 78 0.51 9.84 2.03
N VAL A 79 0.88 8.57 2.11
CA VAL A 79 0.42 7.63 3.12
C VAL A 79 1.33 7.74 4.33
N ILE A 80 0.74 7.84 5.51
CA ILE A 80 1.46 7.94 6.78
C ILE A 80 0.94 6.89 7.74
N GLY A 81 1.82 5.98 8.14
CA GLY A 81 1.62 5.12 9.31
C GLY A 81 2.06 5.82 10.58
N ASP A 82 1.19 5.93 11.58
CA ASP A 82 1.52 6.61 12.83
C ASP A 82 1.74 5.69 14.03
N ARG A 83 2.32 6.29 15.08
CA ARG A 83 2.64 5.62 16.34
C ARG A 83 1.43 5.19 17.17
N PHE A 84 0.21 5.54 16.75
CA PHE A 84 -1.04 5.18 17.42
C PHE A 84 -1.80 4.09 16.65
N GLY A 85 -1.22 3.56 15.57
CA GLY A 85 -1.84 2.54 14.75
C GLY A 85 -2.86 3.12 13.78
N LEU A 86 -2.66 4.34 13.28
CA LEU A 86 -3.48 4.89 12.20
C LEU A 86 -2.68 4.94 10.91
N VAL A 87 -3.34 4.63 9.81
CA VAL A 87 -2.87 4.93 8.46
C VAL A 87 -3.68 6.11 7.94
N ARG A 88 -2.99 7.14 7.46
CA ARG A 88 -3.61 8.37 6.95
C ARG A 88 -3.14 8.62 5.54
N ILE A 89 -4.04 9.16 4.72
CA ILE A 89 -3.69 9.67 3.40
C ILE A 89 -3.85 11.18 3.45
N ILE A 90 -2.79 11.89 3.10
CA ILE A 90 -2.80 13.34 2.95
C ILE A 90 -2.43 13.70 1.52
N TYR A 91 -3.09 14.72 0.99
CA TYR A 91 -2.77 15.31 -0.30
C TYR A 91 -2.00 16.61 -0.08
N LEU A 92 -0.84 16.75 -0.73
CA LEU A 92 0.00 17.93 -0.59
C LEU A 92 -0.15 18.86 -1.79
N THR A 93 -0.31 20.15 -1.49
CA THR A 93 -0.39 21.27 -2.44
C THR A 93 0.61 22.35 -2.04
N GLY A 94 0.88 23.29 -2.94
CA GLY A 94 1.67 24.49 -2.66
C GLY A 94 1.06 25.37 -1.57
N ASP A 95 -0.25 25.26 -1.31
CA ASP A 95 -0.96 26.01 -0.28
C ASP A 95 -1.04 25.26 1.07
N GLY A 96 -0.54 24.03 1.15
CA GLY A 96 -0.52 23.20 2.36
C GLY A 96 -0.99 21.76 2.13
N SER A 97 -1.47 21.11 3.19
CA SER A 97 -1.91 19.70 3.17
C SER A 97 -3.42 19.57 3.41
N ARG A 98 -4.05 18.60 2.76
CA ARG A 98 -5.44 18.19 2.96
C ARG A 98 -5.50 16.74 3.45
N ASP A 99 -6.26 16.48 4.51
CA ASP A 99 -6.57 15.10 4.91
C ASP A 99 -7.56 14.48 3.90
N ILE A 100 -7.19 13.34 3.33
CA ILE A 100 -8.02 12.58 2.38
C ILE A 100 -8.78 11.50 3.13
N TRP A 101 -8.07 10.72 3.92
CA TRP A 101 -8.62 9.55 4.59
C TRP A 101 -7.84 9.19 5.85
N THR A 102 -8.48 8.46 6.75
CA THR A 102 -7.85 7.89 7.95
C THR A 102 -8.49 6.53 8.24
N SER A 103 -7.64 5.53 8.48
CA SER A 103 -8.06 4.18 8.82
C SER A 103 -8.78 4.11 10.16
N LYS A 104 -9.40 2.96 10.43
CA LYS A 104 -9.66 2.57 11.83
C LYS A 104 -8.32 2.35 12.53
N GLN A 105 -8.33 2.47 13.85
CA GLN A 105 -7.16 2.12 14.65
C GLN A 105 -6.82 0.63 14.47
N LEU A 106 -5.60 0.37 14.05
CA LEU A 106 -5.03 -0.95 13.84
C LEU A 106 -4.59 -1.56 15.17
N ASN A 107 -4.31 -2.86 15.12
CA ASN A 107 -3.70 -3.54 16.25
C ASN A 107 -2.19 -3.30 16.22
N GLY A 108 -1.68 -2.50 17.16
CA GLY A 108 -0.26 -2.18 17.26
C GLY A 108 0.14 -0.92 16.50
N VAL A 109 1.43 -0.60 16.57
CA VAL A 109 2.02 0.57 15.90
C VAL A 109 2.36 0.20 14.47
N VAL A 110 2.04 1.06 13.50
CA VAL A 110 2.44 0.83 12.10
C VAL A 110 3.97 0.82 12.03
N GLN A 111 4.55 -0.21 11.44
CA GLN A 111 6.00 -0.37 11.23
C GLN A 111 6.40 0.11 9.84
N GLU A 112 5.57 -0.18 8.84
CA GLU A 112 5.83 0.18 7.44
C GLU A 112 4.50 0.41 6.72
N VAL A 113 4.55 1.29 5.71
CA VAL A 113 3.49 1.46 4.71
C VAL A 113 4.12 1.38 3.32
N ILE A 114 3.48 0.66 2.42
CA ILE A 114 3.87 0.49 1.02
C ILE A 114 2.69 0.90 0.16
N GLY A 115 2.97 1.65 -0.90
CA GLY A 115 2.03 1.94 -1.98
C GLY A 115 2.42 1.13 -3.21
N ALA A 116 1.49 0.35 -3.76
CA ALA A 116 1.72 -0.39 -4.99
C ALA A 116 0.41 -0.71 -5.71
N ASP A 117 0.37 -0.55 -7.02
CA ASP A 117 -0.72 -0.99 -7.90
C ASP A 117 -0.71 -2.54 -7.99
N LEU A 118 -1.39 -3.19 -7.05
CA LEU A 118 -1.37 -4.65 -6.93
C LEU A 118 -2.16 -5.33 -8.05
N ASP A 119 -3.20 -4.65 -8.56
CA ASP A 119 -4.16 -5.20 -9.51
C ASP A 119 -4.04 -4.64 -10.94
N GLY A 120 -3.10 -3.72 -11.17
CA GLY A 120 -2.75 -3.17 -12.47
C GLY A 120 -3.77 -2.15 -13.00
N ASP A 121 -4.59 -1.55 -12.12
CA ASP A 121 -5.62 -0.57 -12.50
C ASP A 121 -5.10 0.87 -12.58
N GLY A 122 -3.82 1.08 -12.25
CA GLY A 122 -3.15 2.37 -12.21
C GLY A 122 -3.38 3.14 -10.91
N LYS A 123 -3.90 2.50 -9.86
CA LYS A 123 -4.07 3.10 -8.53
C LYS A 123 -3.43 2.23 -7.47
N ASP A 124 -2.48 2.81 -6.76
CA ASP A 124 -1.80 2.07 -5.71
C ASP A 124 -2.73 1.69 -4.56
N GLU A 125 -2.78 0.39 -4.26
CA GLU A 125 -3.20 -0.11 -2.97
C GLU A 125 -2.26 0.35 -1.87
N ILE A 126 -2.80 0.41 -0.65
CA ILE A 126 -2.04 0.74 0.55
C ILE A 126 -1.87 -0.53 1.35
N ILE A 127 -0.61 -0.96 1.51
CA ILE A 127 -0.23 -2.06 2.37
C ILE A 127 0.40 -1.48 3.63
N ALA A 128 0.06 -2.01 4.79
CA ALA A 128 0.74 -1.66 6.04
C ALA A 128 0.90 -2.89 6.92
N TRP A 129 1.96 -2.92 7.72
CA TRP A 129 2.07 -3.88 8.80
C TRP A 129 2.41 -3.24 10.14
N SER A 130 2.11 -3.93 11.23
CA SER A 130 2.21 -3.39 12.57
C SER A 130 3.09 -4.22 13.51
N THR A 131 3.44 -3.64 14.66
CA THR A 131 4.15 -4.34 15.76
C THR A 131 3.43 -5.58 16.29
N SER A 132 2.15 -5.77 15.94
CA SER A 132 1.38 -6.96 16.31
C SER A 132 1.46 -8.05 15.23
N ALA A 133 2.41 -7.97 14.29
CA ALA A 133 2.60 -8.89 13.17
C ALA A 133 1.33 -9.04 12.29
N MET A 134 0.55 -7.97 12.17
CA MET A 134 -0.63 -7.94 11.32
C MET A 134 -0.35 -7.17 10.04
N VAL A 135 -0.82 -7.68 8.90
CA VAL A 135 -0.77 -7.03 7.59
C VAL A 135 -2.18 -6.56 7.22
N TYR A 136 -2.27 -5.39 6.61
CA TYR A 136 -3.51 -4.76 6.18
C TYR A 136 -3.35 -4.24 4.75
N VAL A 137 -4.38 -4.40 3.93
CA VAL A 137 -4.42 -3.87 2.56
C VAL A 137 -5.72 -3.10 2.34
N TRP A 138 -5.60 -1.85 1.90
CA TRP A 138 -6.73 -1.01 1.49
C TRP A 138 -6.68 -0.75 -0.01
N SER A 139 -7.87 -0.75 -0.64
CA SER A 139 -8.01 -0.37 -2.05
C SER A 139 -7.53 1.06 -2.28
N GLY A 140 -6.76 1.28 -3.35
CA GLY A 140 -6.41 2.63 -3.80
C GLY A 140 -7.66 3.43 -4.20
N ALA A 141 -8.61 2.79 -4.87
CA ALA A 141 -9.78 3.47 -5.44
C ALA A 141 -10.80 4.01 -4.43
N ASP A 142 -11.07 3.29 -3.33
CA ASP A 142 -12.12 3.68 -2.37
C ASP A 142 -11.74 3.55 -0.89
N HIS A 143 -10.47 3.24 -0.61
CA HIS A 143 -9.90 3.08 0.73
C HIS A 143 -10.63 2.07 1.62
N LYS A 144 -11.38 1.13 1.04
CA LYS A 144 -11.95 0.01 1.79
C LYS A 144 -10.85 -1.01 2.09
N LEU A 145 -10.89 -1.54 3.32
CA LEU A 145 -10.04 -2.66 3.71
C LEU A 145 -10.42 -3.89 2.85
N ARG A 146 -9.49 -4.36 2.04
CA ARG A 146 -9.65 -5.55 1.19
C ARG A 146 -9.14 -6.80 1.91
N TYR A 147 -8.08 -6.65 2.71
CA TYR A 147 -7.44 -7.76 3.42
C TYR A 147 -6.91 -7.32 4.79
N GLU A 148 -7.05 -8.21 5.76
CA GLU A 148 -6.29 -8.18 7.01
C GLU A 148 -5.95 -9.61 7.41
N THR A 149 -4.75 -9.84 7.94
CA THR A 149 -4.39 -11.15 8.48
C THR A 149 -5.24 -11.49 9.70
N LEU A 150 -5.39 -12.79 9.98
CA LEU A 150 -6.07 -13.22 11.20
C LEU A 150 -5.24 -12.85 12.42
N GLN A 151 -5.93 -12.60 13.54
CA GLN A 151 -5.25 -12.33 14.79
C GLN A 151 -4.35 -13.52 15.18
N ASN A 152 -3.07 -13.23 15.42
CA ASN A 152 -2.02 -14.20 15.73
C ASN A 152 -1.73 -15.21 14.60
N GLU A 153 -2.05 -14.88 13.35
CA GLU A 153 -1.63 -15.66 12.18
C GLU A 153 -0.10 -15.77 12.12
N PHE A 154 0.59 -14.65 12.34
CA PHE A 154 2.03 -14.58 12.51
C PHE A 154 2.37 -14.19 13.95
N GLN A 155 3.47 -14.75 14.49
CA GLN A 155 4.00 -14.32 15.79
C GLN A 155 4.97 -13.15 15.63
N ILE A 156 5.80 -13.19 14.59
CA ILE A 156 6.78 -12.16 14.26
C ILE A 156 6.71 -11.90 12.76
N LEU A 157 6.76 -10.63 12.37
CA LEU A 157 6.92 -10.19 10.99
C LEU A 157 8.22 -9.39 10.91
N HIS A 158 9.11 -9.77 10.00
CA HIS A 158 10.44 -9.19 9.86
C HIS A 158 10.49 -8.09 8.80
N SER A 159 9.83 -8.31 7.66
CA SER A 159 9.80 -7.38 6.52
C SER A 159 8.69 -7.72 5.53
N LEU A 160 8.31 -6.74 4.72
CA LEU A 160 7.48 -6.91 3.52
C LEU A 160 8.25 -6.50 2.27
N ALA A 161 7.84 -7.03 1.12
CA ALA A 161 8.16 -6.50 -0.19
C ALA A 161 6.97 -6.71 -1.12
N VAL A 162 6.97 -6.01 -2.26
CA VAL A 162 5.98 -6.18 -3.32
C VAL A 162 6.72 -6.36 -4.63
N GLY A 163 6.26 -7.31 -5.43
CA GLY A 163 6.82 -7.54 -6.76
C GLY A 163 6.06 -8.67 -7.44
N ASN A 164 6.08 -8.66 -8.76
CA ASN A 164 5.63 -9.78 -9.57
C ASN A 164 6.68 -10.89 -9.43
N VAL A 165 6.29 -12.05 -8.91
CA VAL A 165 7.17 -13.20 -8.69
C VAL A 165 6.68 -14.47 -9.38
N ASP A 166 5.65 -14.34 -10.21
CA ASP A 166 5.05 -15.46 -10.94
C ASP A 166 4.87 -15.17 -12.45
N ASP A 167 3.90 -15.82 -13.10
CA ASP A 167 3.66 -15.73 -14.55
C ASP A 167 2.52 -14.76 -14.93
N ASP A 168 1.85 -14.13 -13.97
CA ASP A 168 0.77 -13.19 -14.24
C ASP A 168 1.21 -11.72 -14.08
N ALA A 169 0.33 -10.75 -14.32
CA ALA A 169 0.72 -9.33 -14.32
C ALA A 169 0.45 -8.63 -12.98
N GLN A 170 -0.26 -9.30 -12.07
CA GLN A 170 -0.53 -8.83 -10.72
C GLN A 170 0.78 -8.86 -9.92
N LEU A 171 0.80 -8.07 -8.84
CA LEU A 171 1.94 -8.07 -7.93
C LEU A 171 1.61 -8.92 -6.70
N GLU A 172 2.59 -9.66 -6.20
CA GLU A 172 2.45 -10.37 -4.96
C GLU A 172 2.95 -9.52 -3.79
N ILE A 173 2.34 -9.70 -2.63
CA ILE A 173 2.86 -9.21 -1.37
C ILE A 173 3.70 -10.32 -0.75
N LEU A 174 5.00 -10.09 -0.67
CA LEU A 174 5.94 -10.98 0.00
C LEU A 174 5.99 -10.64 1.49
N VAL A 175 5.60 -11.59 2.33
CA VAL A 175 5.61 -11.46 3.78
C VAL A 175 6.70 -12.34 4.36
N ASN A 176 7.75 -11.75 4.94
CA ASN A 176 8.69 -12.51 5.75
C ASN A 176 8.21 -12.53 7.21
N ALA A 177 7.63 -13.65 7.63
CA ALA A 177 7.08 -13.82 8.97
C ALA A 177 7.36 -15.22 9.52
N ASP A 178 7.58 -15.32 10.83
CA ASP A 178 7.95 -16.56 11.52
C ASP A 178 9.09 -17.31 10.79
N ASP A 179 10.08 -16.52 10.36
CA ASP A 179 11.26 -16.91 9.60
C ASP A 179 10.95 -17.53 8.23
N HIS A 180 9.74 -17.41 7.67
CA HIS A 180 9.41 -17.91 6.34
C HIS A 180 8.90 -16.79 5.44
N ILE A 181 9.17 -16.89 4.15
CA ILE A 181 8.61 -15.98 3.14
C ILE A 181 7.34 -16.60 2.60
N TYR A 182 6.26 -15.81 2.60
CA TYR A 182 4.96 -16.15 2.03
C TYR A 182 4.64 -15.22 0.88
N TYR A 183 4.07 -15.73 -0.20
CA TYR A 183 3.51 -14.90 -1.26
C TYR A 183 2.01 -14.85 -1.09
N LEU A 184 1.47 -13.64 -1.05
CA LEU A 184 0.04 -13.38 -1.10
C LEU A 184 -0.26 -12.74 -2.46
N ASP A 185 -1.17 -13.33 -3.23
CA ASP A 185 -1.67 -12.74 -4.47
C ASP A 185 -2.25 -11.33 -4.21
N GLY A 186 -1.87 -10.34 -5.02
CA GLY A 186 -2.25 -8.95 -4.85
C GLY A 186 -3.76 -8.68 -4.94
N VAL A 187 -4.52 -9.58 -5.58
CA VAL A 187 -5.97 -9.38 -5.81
C VAL A 187 -6.85 -10.21 -4.89
N THR A 188 -6.57 -11.51 -4.79
CA THR A 188 -7.35 -12.45 -4.00
C THR A 188 -6.82 -12.63 -2.59
N PHE A 189 -5.57 -12.23 -2.33
CA PHE A 189 -4.85 -12.40 -1.06
C PHE A 189 -4.74 -13.86 -0.60
N ASN A 190 -4.88 -14.79 -1.55
CA ASN A 190 -4.61 -16.19 -1.29
C ASN A 190 -3.10 -16.38 -1.17
N ARG A 191 -2.70 -17.26 -0.25
CA ARG A 191 -1.31 -17.68 -0.14
C ARG A 191 -0.97 -18.64 -1.27
N GLU A 192 -0.05 -18.25 -2.14
CA GLU A 192 0.32 -19.02 -3.32
C GLU A 192 1.56 -19.87 -3.08
N TRP A 193 2.48 -19.35 -2.26
CA TRP A 193 3.75 -20.01 -1.99
C TRP A 193 4.22 -19.81 -0.54
N THR A 194 5.12 -20.68 -0.10
CA THR A 194 5.81 -20.59 1.20
C THR A 194 7.20 -21.15 1.06
N SER A 195 8.19 -20.43 1.59
CA SER A 195 9.57 -20.90 1.57
C SER A 195 9.74 -22.22 2.30
N LEU A 196 10.63 -23.07 1.79
CA LEU A 196 11.05 -24.29 2.49
C LEU A 196 12.18 -24.02 3.48
N ARG A 197 12.91 -22.92 3.27
CA ARG A 197 14.01 -22.45 4.11
C ARG A 197 13.54 -21.32 5.02
N GLU A 198 14.28 -21.17 6.10
CA GLU A 198 14.10 -20.10 7.06
C GLU A 198 14.96 -18.87 6.71
N TYR A 199 14.40 -17.68 6.84
CA TYR A 199 15.01 -16.39 6.53
C TYR A 199 14.69 -15.36 7.61
N GLN A 200 15.73 -14.86 8.28
CA GLN A 200 15.60 -13.82 9.33
C GLN A 200 15.91 -12.41 8.80
N ALA A 201 15.61 -12.17 7.53
CA ALA A 201 15.90 -10.93 6.84
C ALA A 201 14.94 -9.80 7.27
N THR A 202 15.50 -8.66 7.63
CA THR A 202 14.75 -7.46 8.04
C THR A 202 14.51 -6.48 6.90
N ARG A 203 15.02 -6.78 5.71
CA ARG A 203 14.72 -6.09 4.45
C ARG A 203 14.70 -7.10 3.31
N MET A 204 13.76 -6.89 2.38
CA MET A 204 13.63 -7.63 1.13
C MET A 204 13.52 -6.64 -0.02
N ALA A 205 14.06 -7.01 -1.17
CA ALA A 205 13.78 -6.37 -2.45
C ALA A 205 13.49 -7.45 -3.49
N VAL A 206 12.72 -7.11 -4.52
CA VAL A 206 12.35 -8.04 -5.60
C VAL A 206 12.76 -7.44 -6.94
N GLY A 207 13.45 -8.23 -7.76
CA GLY A 207 13.86 -7.83 -9.11
C GLY A 207 14.76 -8.88 -9.74
N ASP A 208 14.79 -8.90 -11.07
CA ASP A 208 15.70 -9.73 -11.88
C ASP A 208 17.11 -9.15 -11.74
N VAL A 209 17.95 -9.75 -10.90
CA VAL A 209 19.31 -9.27 -10.59
C VAL A 209 20.39 -10.12 -11.27
N ASP A 210 20.03 -11.22 -11.92
CA ASP A 210 20.98 -12.08 -12.62
C ASP A 210 20.78 -12.11 -14.15
N GLY A 211 19.71 -11.50 -14.64
CA GLY A 211 19.39 -11.29 -16.06
C GLY A 211 18.72 -12.47 -16.74
N ASP A 212 18.18 -13.45 -16.00
CA ASP A 212 17.54 -14.63 -16.58
C ASP A 212 16.06 -14.41 -17.00
N GLY A 213 15.49 -13.27 -16.62
CA GLY A 213 14.10 -12.87 -16.91
C GLY A 213 13.09 -13.30 -15.84
N THR A 214 13.54 -14.01 -14.81
CA THR A 214 12.83 -14.27 -13.55
C THR A 214 13.31 -13.26 -12.52
N PRO A 215 12.45 -12.79 -11.61
CA PRO A 215 12.89 -11.95 -10.52
C PRO A 215 13.37 -12.78 -9.33
N GLU A 216 14.36 -12.26 -8.60
CA GLU A 216 14.84 -12.83 -7.36
C GLU A 216 14.34 -12.03 -6.16
N ILE A 217 14.31 -12.69 -5.01
CA ILE A 217 14.17 -12.07 -3.69
C ILE A 217 15.56 -11.84 -3.12
N VAL A 218 15.92 -10.57 -2.99
CA VAL A 218 17.18 -10.13 -2.39
C VAL A 218 16.95 -9.83 -0.91
N LEU A 219 17.66 -10.55 -0.04
CA LEU A 219 17.57 -10.41 1.41
C LEU A 219 18.78 -9.67 1.96
N ASN A 220 18.60 -8.75 2.91
CA ASN A 220 19.74 -8.02 3.49
C ASN A 220 20.72 -8.90 4.29
N THR A 221 20.28 -10.09 4.68
CA THR A 221 21.12 -11.15 5.24
C THR A 221 22.09 -11.76 4.23
N GLY A 222 21.97 -11.39 2.96
CA GLY A 222 22.88 -11.79 1.90
C GLY A 222 22.43 -13.00 1.09
N GLN A 223 21.17 -13.44 1.19
CA GLN A 223 20.67 -14.45 0.27
C GLN A 223 19.98 -13.77 -0.91
N ILE A 224 20.20 -14.32 -2.10
CA ILE A 224 19.40 -14.04 -3.30
C ILE A 224 18.72 -15.36 -3.66
N VAL A 225 17.40 -15.31 -3.75
CA VAL A 225 16.54 -16.48 -3.90
C VAL A 225 15.74 -16.31 -5.18
N ASP A 226 15.82 -17.26 -6.10
CA ASP A 226 14.93 -17.31 -7.28
C ASP A 226 13.48 -17.29 -6.80
N ALA A 227 12.70 -16.29 -7.23
CA ALA A 227 11.36 -16.11 -6.66
C ALA A 227 10.38 -17.19 -7.12
N ARG A 228 10.62 -17.84 -8.28
CA ARG A 228 9.72 -18.88 -8.81
C ARG A 228 9.94 -20.24 -8.17
N GLY A 229 11.19 -20.67 -8.05
CA GLY A 229 11.60 -21.98 -7.54
C GLY A 229 11.90 -21.97 -6.04
N GLY A 230 12.27 -20.81 -5.48
CA GLY A 230 12.71 -20.68 -4.09
C GLY A 230 14.13 -21.19 -3.84
N ASP A 231 14.90 -21.44 -4.90
CA ASP A 231 16.28 -21.89 -4.81
C ASP A 231 17.20 -20.73 -4.45
N VAL A 232 18.16 -20.97 -3.56
CA VAL A 232 19.16 -19.94 -3.21
C VAL A 232 20.25 -19.93 -4.27
N GLU A 233 20.37 -18.82 -4.97
CA GLU A 233 21.31 -18.66 -6.09
C GLU A 233 22.62 -18.02 -5.64
N TRP A 234 22.58 -17.22 -4.56
CA TRP A 234 23.72 -16.55 -3.99
C TRP A 234 23.57 -16.39 -2.46
N GLU A 235 24.65 -16.63 -1.72
CA GLU A 235 24.69 -16.49 -0.25
C GLU A 235 26.10 -16.16 0.29
N ASP A 236 26.93 -15.49 -0.53
CA ASP A 236 28.37 -15.37 -0.24
C ASP A 236 28.71 -14.28 0.79
N VAL A 237 27.94 -13.19 0.84
CA VAL A 237 28.18 -12.09 1.79
C VAL A 237 26.90 -11.48 2.34
N VAL A 238 26.96 -10.99 3.58
CA VAL A 238 25.86 -10.22 4.19
C VAL A 238 25.84 -8.80 3.61
N PHE A 239 24.67 -8.33 3.19
CA PHE A 239 24.51 -7.00 2.59
C PHE A 239 24.44 -5.86 3.62
N GLY A 240 23.81 -6.09 4.78
CA GLY A 240 23.82 -5.14 5.89
C GLY A 240 22.43 -4.78 6.39
N THR A 241 22.21 -3.50 6.70
CA THR A 241 20.97 -3.00 7.31
C THR A 241 19.97 -2.47 6.30
N ARG A 242 20.44 -2.04 5.12
CA ARG A 242 19.58 -1.62 4.02
C ARG A 242 20.11 -2.15 2.69
N ILE A 243 19.17 -2.48 1.80
CA ILE A 243 19.42 -2.87 0.43
C ILE A 243 18.50 -2.07 -0.49
N GLU A 244 18.96 -1.76 -1.69
CA GLU A 244 18.18 -1.19 -2.79
C GLU A 244 18.67 -1.81 -4.10
N LEU A 245 17.79 -1.95 -5.08
CA LEU A 245 18.13 -2.45 -6.42
C LEU A 245 18.26 -1.29 -7.39
N VAL A 246 19.38 -1.21 -8.10
CA VAL A 246 19.63 -0.12 -9.05
C VAL A 246 20.56 -0.58 -10.17
N ASP A 247 20.11 -0.42 -11.41
CA ASP A 247 20.96 -0.55 -12.59
C ASP A 247 21.93 0.64 -12.63
N MET A 248 23.17 0.39 -12.23
CA MET A 248 24.16 1.45 -12.05
C MET A 248 25.13 1.58 -13.23
N ASP A 249 25.25 0.57 -14.07
CA ASP A 249 26.12 0.62 -15.26
C ASP A 249 25.38 0.65 -16.61
N GLY A 250 24.06 0.50 -16.59
CA GLY A 250 23.18 0.65 -17.74
C GLY A 250 23.07 -0.60 -18.60
N ASP A 251 23.37 -1.79 -18.08
CA ASP A 251 23.21 -3.05 -18.80
C ASP A 251 21.78 -3.62 -18.74
N GLY A 252 20.93 -3.04 -17.89
CA GLY A 252 19.54 -3.42 -17.70
C GLY A 252 19.32 -4.45 -16.60
N ILE A 253 20.38 -4.90 -15.90
CA ILE A 253 20.32 -5.80 -14.76
C ILE A 253 20.65 -4.99 -13.49
N PRO A 254 19.72 -4.80 -12.55
CA PRO A 254 19.99 -4.06 -11.32
C PRO A 254 21.04 -4.70 -10.41
N GLU A 255 22.01 -3.90 -9.98
CA GLU A 255 22.91 -4.25 -8.89
C GLU A 255 22.30 -4.04 -7.50
N VAL A 256 22.83 -4.78 -6.52
CA VAL A 256 22.44 -4.64 -5.11
C VAL A 256 23.30 -3.58 -4.43
N LEU A 257 22.69 -2.43 -4.15
CA LEU A 257 23.26 -1.36 -3.34
C LEU A 257 23.06 -1.67 -1.86
N THR A 258 24.13 -1.61 -1.06
CA THR A 258 24.05 -1.99 0.36
C THR A 258 24.57 -0.93 1.32
N GLU A 259 23.86 -0.77 2.43
CA GLU A 259 24.27 0.02 3.59
C GLU A 259 24.56 -0.92 4.76
N SER A 260 25.71 -0.76 5.40
CA SER A 260 26.10 -1.54 6.58
C SER A 260 26.47 -0.61 7.73
N ASP A 261 26.14 -1.02 8.96
CA ASP A 261 26.41 -0.21 10.16
C ASP A 261 27.90 0.09 10.31
N GLY A 262 28.29 1.33 10.01
CA GLY A 262 29.67 1.81 10.12
C GLY A 262 30.62 1.33 9.01
N GLY A 263 30.11 0.66 7.98
CA GLY A 263 30.86 0.26 6.80
C GLY A 263 30.76 1.27 5.66
N LEU A 264 31.56 1.04 4.61
CA LEU A 264 31.36 1.74 3.34
C LEU A 264 30.13 1.15 2.65
N LEU A 265 29.41 2.01 1.92
CA LEU A 265 28.40 1.58 0.97
C LEU A 265 29.07 0.72 -0.10
N LYS A 266 28.47 -0.43 -0.39
CA LYS A 266 28.95 -1.39 -1.38
C LYS A 266 27.89 -1.63 -2.43
N ILE A 267 28.34 -2.04 -3.60
CA ILE A 267 27.50 -2.40 -4.74
C ILE A 267 27.91 -3.81 -5.14
N TYR A 268 26.96 -4.72 -5.24
CA TYR A 268 27.19 -6.07 -5.71
C TYR A 268 26.51 -6.29 -7.04
N ASP A 269 27.32 -6.72 -7.98
CA ASP A 269 26.95 -7.06 -9.34
C ASP A 269 26.70 -8.57 -9.37
N VAL A 270 25.42 -8.96 -9.46
CA VAL A 270 24.98 -10.33 -9.12
C VAL A 270 25.19 -11.28 -10.30
N ASP A 271 24.90 -10.85 -11.53
CA ASP A 271 25.10 -11.61 -12.76
C ASP A 271 26.58 -12.07 -12.93
N ILE A 272 27.53 -11.23 -12.53
CA ILE A 272 28.98 -11.51 -12.54
C ILE A 272 29.54 -11.87 -11.16
N ARG A 273 28.68 -11.95 -10.14
CA ARG A 273 28.95 -12.38 -8.75
C ARG A 273 30.15 -11.68 -8.11
N ARG A 274 30.23 -10.35 -8.16
CA ARG A 274 31.33 -9.59 -7.53
C ARG A 274 30.93 -8.23 -6.97
N GLU A 275 31.72 -7.73 -6.02
CA GLU A 275 31.64 -6.32 -5.61
C GLU A 275 32.08 -5.40 -6.76
N LYS A 276 31.29 -4.37 -7.05
CA LYS A 276 31.57 -3.36 -8.07
C LYS A 276 32.34 -2.20 -7.46
N HIS A 277 33.50 -1.90 -8.03
CA HIS A 277 34.29 -0.73 -7.65
C HIS A 277 34.08 0.39 -8.68
N LEU A 278 33.44 1.47 -8.26
CA LEU A 278 33.30 2.67 -9.07
C LEU A 278 34.69 3.29 -9.26
N GLN A 279 35.12 3.44 -10.53
CA GLN A 279 36.38 4.10 -10.90
C GLN A 279 36.21 5.61 -11.06
#